data_AF-A0A365T786-F1
#
_entry.id   AF-A0A365T786-F1
#
_cell.length_a   1.000
_cell.length_b   1.000
_cell.length_c   1.000
_cell.angle_alpha   90.00
_cell.angle_beta   90.00
_cell.angle_gamma   90.00
#
_symmetry.space_group_name_H-M   'P 1'
#
loop_
_entity.id
_entity.type
_entity.pdbx_description
1 polymer ?
#
loop_
_entity_poly.entity_id
_entity_poly.type
_entity_poly.pdbx_seq_one_letter_code
_entity_poly.pdbx_strand_id
1 'polypeptide(L)'
;MPYRKQIQYCKITIHPTEAGDDSRYTTTDVGESFLEAIRTEDWQQVSDVLTTHSPHYSAFLDTLREVEPADLDTLLERLEELQDQTPYSFNQTSVEVLGDWAERLVRVQRNAFTGRYYETDQSDTAWAFCDVLLEAYDDLEQTTGVNLRQRYLSIPHLRESVCERTRQARDRFDKTLVDVCQQNVGKLELSGAPLDTAAKDAALGIKQIERADGGALVSTSQSTQQVMAGVELYDKKYYYLAVYDRDITVEQEDA
;
A
#
# COMPACT_ATOMS: atom_id res chain seq x y z
N MET A 1 31.22 6.61 34.73
CA MET A 1 30.79 7.59 33.70
C MET A 1 29.61 7.01 32.97
N PRO A 2 28.39 7.56 33.07
CA PRO A 2 27.26 7.05 32.31
C PRO A 2 27.21 7.72 30.93
N TYR A 3 27.23 6.90 29.88
CA TYR A 3 26.94 7.29 28.51
C TYR A 3 25.49 7.76 28.41
N ARG A 4 25.27 9.06 28.19
CA ARG A 4 23.97 9.58 27.75
C ARG A 4 23.83 9.28 26.25
N LYS A 5 23.07 8.24 25.91
CA LYS A 5 22.62 8.00 24.52
C LYS A 5 21.72 9.16 24.10
N GLN A 6 22.18 9.96 23.14
CA GLN A 6 21.43 11.04 22.53
C GLN A 6 20.62 10.44 21.37
N ILE A 7 19.33 10.24 21.56
CA ILE A 7 18.43 9.76 20.50
C ILE A 7 18.18 10.96 19.56
N GLN A 8 18.66 10.87 18.32
CA GLN A 8 18.36 11.82 17.24
C GLN A 8 17.03 11.39 16.61
N TYR A 9 15.93 11.86 17.17
CA TYR A 9 14.68 11.98 16.42
C TYR A 9 14.83 13.05 15.35
N CYS A 10 13.87 13.11 14.42
CA CYS A 10 13.58 14.29 13.62
C CYS A 10 13.42 15.49 14.59
N LYS A 11 14.52 16.21 14.84
CA LYS A 11 14.55 17.31 15.79
C LYS A 11 14.10 18.54 15.05
N ILE A 12 12.91 19.02 15.39
CA ILE A 12 12.65 20.46 15.37
C ILE A 12 13.63 21.05 16.40
N THR A 13 14.77 21.57 15.93
CA THR A 13 15.81 22.09 16.81
C THR A 13 15.43 23.50 17.22
N ILE A 14 15.27 23.68 18.53
CA ILE A 14 14.80 24.90 19.17
C ILE A 14 16.01 25.81 19.42
N HIS A 15 16.06 26.96 18.75
CA HIS A 15 16.98 28.04 19.10
C HIS A 15 16.23 29.11 19.90
N PRO A 16 16.48 29.28 21.22
CA PRO A 16 15.98 30.44 21.92
C PRO A 16 16.66 31.68 21.33
N THR A 17 15.88 32.53 20.67
CA THR A 17 16.38 33.83 20.23
C THR A 17 16.39 34.73 21.47
N GLU A 18 17.56 35.10 21.97
CA GLU A 18 17.67 36.06 23.07
C GLU A 18 17.22 37.45 22.60
N ALA A 19 15.92 37.73 22.68
CA ALA A 19 15.36 39.08 22.78
C ALA A 19 13.86 39.03 23.14
N GLY A 20 13.55 39.16 24.43
CA GLY A 20 12.23 39.60 24.94
C GLY A 20 11.12 38.56 24.96
N ASP A 21 10.83 38.07 26.18
CA ASP A 21 9.57 37.52 26.75
C ASP A 21 8.52 36.78 25.90
N ASP A 22 8.83 36.34 24.68
CA ASP A 22 8.01 35.42 23.88
C ASP A 22 8.95 34.46 23.16
N SER A 23 8.95 33.20 23.59
CA SER A 23 9.69 32.14 22.90
C SER A 23 9.04 31.92 21.54
N ARG A 24 9.53 32.60 20.49
CA ARG A 24 9.07 32.39 19.12
C ARG A 24 9.67 31.11 18.57
N TYR A 25 8.79 30.24 18.07
CA TYR A 25 9.16 28.99 17.43
C TYR A 25 9.25 29.20 15.92
N THR A 26 10.32 28.69 15.30
CA THR A 26 10.52 28.71 13.84
C THR A 26 10.69 27.29 13.34
N THR A 27 10.11 26.99 12.18
CA THR A 27 10.29 25.72 11.49
C THR A 27 11.71 25.63 10.94
N THR A 28 12.29 24.44 10.89
CA THR A 28 13.59 24.20 10.22
C THR A 28 13.38 24.07 8.72
N ASP A 29 14.42 24.22 7.91
CA ASP A 29 14.34 24.02 6.45
C ASP A 29 13.77 22.63 6.07
N VAL A 30 14.14 21.60 6.83
CA VAL A 30 13.57 20.23 6.68
C VAL A 30 12.09 20.21 7.00
N GLY A 31 11.67 20.90 8.07
CA GLY A 31 10.26 21.01 8.44
C GLY A 31 9.47 21.85 7.43
N GLU A 32 10.06 22.87 6.82
CA GLU A 32 9.43 23.66 5.76
C GLU A 32 9.22 22.81 4.51
N SER A 33 10.24 22.06 4.09
CA SER A 33 10.15 21.11 2.98
C SER A 33 9.08 20.04 3.22
N PHE A 34 9.04 19.46 4.42
CA PHE A 34 8.02 18.49 4.82
C PHE A 34 6.60 19.08 4.76
N LEU A 35 6.42 20.29 5.31
CA LEU A 35 5.12 20.97 5.29
C LEU A 35 4.69 21.35 3.87
N GLU A 36 5.64 21.74 3.02
CA GLU A 36 5.36 22.05 1.63
C GLU A 36 4.91 20.80 0.87
N ALA A 37 5.61 19.68 1.02
CA ALA A 37 5.23 18.40 0.44
C ALA A 37 3.81 17.97 0.87
N ILE A 38 3.46 18.16 2.14
CA ILE A 38 2.08 17.92 2.63
C ILE A 38 1.08 18.86 1.95
N ARG A 39 1.40 20.14 1.78
CA ARG A 39 0.48 21.13 1.19
C ARG A 39 0.24 20.88 -0.29
N THR A 40 1.25 20.39 -1.00
CA THR A 40 1.19 20.01 -2.41
C THR A 40 0.73 18.57 -2.62
N GLU A 41 0.42 17.84 -1.54
CA GLU A 41 0.03 16.42 -1.57
C GLU A 41 1.06 15.52 -2.26
N ASP A 42 2.33 15.92 -2.18
CA ASP A 42 3.46 15.14 -2.67
C ASP A 42 3.85 14.09 -1.61
N TRP A 43 3.03 13.04 -1.51
CA TRP A 43 3.21 11.98 -0.52
C TRP A 43 4.51 11.20 -0.71
N GLN A 44 5.02 11.13 -1.94
CA GLN A 44 6.32 10.56 -2.22
C GLN A 44 7.42 11.39 -1.56
N GLN A 45 7.41 12.70 -1.75
CA GLN A 45 8.36 13.60 -1.09
C GLN A 45 8.25 13.57 0.44
N VAL A 46 7.03 13.43 0.98
CA VAL A 46 6.82 13.21 2.43
C VAL A 46 7.50 11.94 2.89
N SER A 47 7.32 10.81 2.18
CA SER A 47 7.98 9.54 2.48
C SER A 47 9.50 9.65 2.38
N ASP A 48 10.04 10.37 1.39
CA ASP A 48 11.48 10.56 1.21
C ASP A 48 12.11 11.35 2.36
N VAL A 49 11.42 12.40 2.83
CA VAL A 49 11.84 13.17 4.02
C VAL A 49 11.85 12.28 5.25
N LEU A 50 10.80 11.47 5.47
CA LEU A 50 10.74 10.54 6.59
C LEU A 50 11.82 9.45 6.49
N THR A 51 12.07 8.92 5.31
CA THR A 51 13.13 7.92 5.07
C THR A 51 14.51 8.49 5.39
N THR A 52 14.75 9.76 5.05
CA THR A 52 16.04 10.41 5.31
C THR A 52 16.23 10.81 6.77
N HIS A 53 15.17 11.22 7.46
CA HIS A 53 15.26 11.89 8.76
C HIS A 53 14.61 11.14 9.93
N SER A 54 13.98 9.98 9.70
CA SER A 54 13.40 9.12 10.73
C SER A 54 14.06 7.72 10.70
N PRO A 55 14.99 7.43 11.63
CA PRO A 55 15.66 6.13 11.70
C PRO A 55 14.69 4.94 11.83
N HIS A 56 13.55 5.14 12.48
CA HIS A 56 12.53 4.11 12.61
C HIS A 56 11.82 3.81 11.28
N TYR A 57 11.48 4.86 10.53
CA TYR A 57 10.80 4.71 9.24
C TYR A 57 11.74 4.12 8.19
N SER A 58 13.00 4.56 8.15
CA SER A 58 14.01 3.98 7.25
C SER A 58 14.26 2.51 7.58
N ALA A 59 14.48 2.17 8.86
CA ALA A 59 14.71 0.78 9.27
C ALA A 59 13.53 -0.13 8.92
N PHE A 60 12.29 0.35 9.07
CA PHE A 60 11.09 -0.38 8.65
C PHE A 60 11.08 -0.67 7.15
N LEU A 61 11.30 0.34 6.31
CA LEU A 61 11.31 0.17 4.85
C LEU A 61 12.47 -0.72 4.38
N ASP A 62 13.67 -0.53 4.93
CA ASP A 62 14.83 -1.34 4.59
C ASP A 62 14.63 -2.80 4.98
N THR A 63 14.05 -3.05 6.17
CA THR A 63 13.71 -4.40 6.60
C THR A 63 12.67 -5.03 5.67
N LEU A 64 11.61 -4.29 5.33
CA LEU A 64 10.59 -4.78 4.41
C LEU A 64 11.18 -5.19 3.06
N ARG A 65 12.09 -4.39 2.49
CA ARG A 65 12.78 -4.74 1.22
C ARG A 65 13.56 -6.05 1.29
N GLU A 66 14.06 -6.44 2.45
CA GLU A 66 14.80 -7.69 2.62
C GLU A 66 13.90 -8.93 2.65
N VAL A 67 12.68 -8.79 3.18
CA VAL A 67 11.82 -9.94 3.51
C VAL A 67 10.45 -9.94 2.81
N GLU A 68 10.14 -8.91 2.01
CA GLU A 68 8.84 -8.78 1.36
C GLU A 68 8.52 -9.92 0.35
N PRO A 69 7.24 -10.33 0.24
CA PRO A 69 6.11 -9.94 1.09
C PRO A 69 6.18 -10.62 2.47
N ALA A 70 5.96 -9.84 3.54
CA ALA A 70 6.12 -10.32 4.92
C ALA A 70 4.93 -9.96 5.82
N ASP A 71 4.56 -10.88 6.72
CA ASP A 71 3.61 -10.58 7.78
C ASP A 71 4.25 -9.75 8.91
N LEU A 72 3.42 -9.34 9.87
CA LEU A 72 3.82 -8.47 10.97
C LEU A 72 4.89 -9.10 11.86
N ASP A 73 4.76 -10.41 12.15
CA ASP A 73 5.66 -11.14 13.03
C ASP A 73 7.04 -11.29 12.38
N THR A 74 7.08 -11.67 11.10
CA THR A 74 8.32 -11.76 10.31
C THR A 74 9.05 -10.43 10.26
N LEU A 75 8.32 -9.32 10.04
CA LEU A 75 8.92 -7.98 10.03
C LEU A 75 9.46 -7.57 11.39
N LEU A 76 8.71 -7.85 12.46
CA LEU A 76 9.12 -7.50 13.82
C LEU A 76 10.37 -8.28 14.22
N GLU A 77 10.38 -9.60 14.02
CA GLU A 77 11.55 -10.45 14.29
C GLU A 77 12.78 -9.92 13.55
N ARG A 78 12.64 -9.62 12.26
CA ARG A 78 13.75 -9.11 11.45
C ARG A 78 14.24 -7.72 11.90
N LEU A 79 13.31 -6.83 12.28
CA LEU A 79 13.64 -5.52 12.83
C LEU A 79 14.40 -5.63 14.16
N GLU A 80 13.95 -6.51 15.05
CA GLU A 80 14.62 -6.76 16.33
C GLU A 80 16.05 -7.28 16.12
N GLU A 81 16.25 -8.21 15.18
CA GLU A 81 17.58 -8.72 14.82
C GLU A 81 18.51 -7.64 14.26
N LEU A 82 18.03 -6.85 13.30
CA LEU A 82 18.84 -5.82 12.64
C LEU A 82 19.17 -4.65 13.57
N GLN A 83 18.33 -4.40 14.57
CA GLN A 83 18.41 -3.22 15.43
C GLN A 83 18.95 -3.51 16.83
N ASP A 84 19.29 -4.76 17.15
CA ASP A 84 19.82 -5.21 18.46
C ASP A 84 21.01 -4.37 18.96
N GLN A 85 21.88 -3.93 18.05
CA GLN A 85 23.07 -3.13 18.38
C GLN A 85 22.85 -1.61 18.31
N THR A 86 21.63 -1.18 18.02
CA THR A 86 21.27 0.23 17.86
C THR A 86 20.57 0.75 19.14
N PRO A 87 20.33 2.07 19.28
CA PRO A 87 19.50 2.58 20.36
C PRO A 87 17.99 2.42 20.10
N TYR A 88 17.58 1.86 18.96
CA TYR A 88 16.19 1.78 18.54
C TYR A 88 15.60 0.43 18.94
N SER A 89 14.38 0.46 19.47
CA SER A 89 13.61 -0.73 19.83
C SER A 89 12.30 -0.73 19.05
N PHE A 90 11.88 -1.92 18.64
CA PHE A 90 10.61 -2.14 17.95
C PHE A 90 9.72 -3.03 18.81
N ASN A 91 8.42 -2.85 18.62
CA ASN A 91 7.37 -3.71 19.11
C ASN A 91 6.26 -3.74 18.07
N GLN A 92 5.30 -4.64 18.25
CA GLN A 92 4.18 -4.81 17.32
C GLN A 92 3.50 -3.47 16.98
N THR A 93 3.15 -2.65 17.98
CA THR A 93 2.48 -1.35 17.78
C THR A 93 3.33 -0.39 16.95
N SER A 94 4.65 -0.35 17.17
CA SER A 94 5.53 0.52 16.37
C SER A 94 5.56 0.10 14.90
N VAL A 95 5.60 -1.21 14.61
CA VAL A 95 5.59 -1.73 13.24
C VAL A 95 4.26 -1.45 12.56
N GLU A 96 3.14 -1.66 13.28
CA GLU A 96 1.81 -1.33 12.79
C GLU A 96 1.68 0.16 12.45
N VAL A 97 2.16 1.07 13.32
CA VAL A 97 2.13 2.51 13.08
C VAL A 97 2.99 2.89 11.87
N LEU A 98 4.18 2.31 11.73
CA LEU A 98 5.06 2.59 10.60
C LEU A 98 4.48 2.06 9.28
N GLY A 99 3.96 0.83 9.27
CA GLY A 99 3.25 0.26 8.13
C GLY A 99 2.03 1.10 7.75
N ASP A 100 1.27 1.57 8.74
CA ASP A 100 0.14 2.47 8.57
C ASP A 100 0.49 3.80 7.90
N TRP A 101 1.64 4.39 8.27
CA TRP A 101 2.14 5.60 7.62
C TRP A 101 2.63 5.30 6.21
N ALA A 102 3.39 4.23 6.04
CA ALA A 102 3.91 3.83 4.73
C ALA A 102 2.79 3.48 3.73
N GLU A 103 1.70 2.85 4.19
CA GLU A 103 0.48 2.60 3.41
C GLU A 103 -0.16 3.90 2.93
N ARG A 104 -0.34 4.85 3.85
CA ARG A 104 -0.96 6.14 3.56
C ARG A 104 -0.13 7.01 2.61
N LEU A 105 1.20 6.84 2.64
CA LEU A 105 2.13 7.52 1.74
C LEU A 105 2.32 6.79 0.41
N VAL A 106 1.55 5.71 0.17
CA VAL A 106 1.58 4.92 -1.06
C VAL A 106 2.96 4.29 -1.33
N ARG A 107 3.78 4.14 -0.27
CA ARG A 107 5.10 3.51 -0.37
C ARG A 107 5.01 2.00 -0.18
N VAL A 108 4.08 1.57 0.66
CA VAL A 108 3.85 0.16 1.01
C VAL A 108 2.38 -0.14 0.78
N GLN A 109 2.05 -1.36 0.40
CA GLN A 109 0.70 -1.88 0.49
C GLN A 109 0.68 -3.06 1.44
N ARG A 110 -0.43 -3.20 2.16
CA ARG A 110 -0.73 -4.40 2.92
C ARG A 110 -1.82 -5.17 2.21
N ASN A 111 -1.58 -6.45 1.94
CA ASN A 111 -2.57 -7.35 1.40
C ASN A 111 -3.76 -7.44 2.36
N ALA A 112 -4.95 -7.05 1.92
CA ALA A 112 -6.10 -6.91 2.79
C ALA A 112 -6.67 -8.25 3.32
N PHE A 113 -6.30 -9.37 2.69
CA PHE A 113 -6.73 -10.72 3.08
C PHE A 113 -5.67 -11.46 3.89
N THR A 114 -4.38 -11.27 3.60
CA THR A 114 -3.28 -11.99 4.30
C THR A 114 -2.60 -11.14 5.38
N GLY A 115 -2.74 -9.82 5.33
CA GLY A 115 -2.04 -8.89 6.22
C GLY A 115 -0.56 -8.70 5.92
N ARG A 116 -0.03 -9.30 4.85
CA ARG A 116 1.37 -9.15 4.46
C ARG A 116 1.64 -7.79 3.84
N TYR A 117 2.74 -7.18 4.22
CA TYR A 117 3.25 -5.93 3.65
C TYR A 117 4.17 -6.21 2.47
N TYR A 118 4.15 -5.30 1.49
CA TYR A 118 5.07 -5.26 0.35
C TYR A 118 5.25 -3.81 -0.12
N GLU A 119 6.44 -3.46 -0.61
CA GLU A 119 6.68 -2.18 -1.24
C GLU A 119 5.90 -2.08 -2.55
N THR A 120 5.41 -0.89 -2.85
CA THR A 120 4.76 -0.60 -4.13
C THR A 120 5.82 -0.09 -5.10
N ASP A 121 5.93 -0.74 -6.26
CA ASP A 121 6.73 -0.26 -7.36
C ASP A 121 5.93 0.79 -8.14
N GLN A 122 6.52 1.98 -8.27
CA GLN A 122 5.97 3.07 -9.08
C GLN A 122 6.50 3.02 -10.52
N SER A 123 7.36 2.06 -10.86
CA SER A 123 7.84 1.87 -12.23
C SER A 123 6.71 1.37 -13.14
N ASP A 124 6.68 1.86 -14.37
CA ASP A 124 5.59 1.60 -15.31
C ASP A 124 5.66 0.23 -16.01
N THR A 125 6.38 -0.74 -15.48
CA THR A 125 6.68 -1.97 -16.23
C THR A 125 5.59 -3.05 -16.02
N ALA A 126 4.61 -3.19 -16.92
CA ALA A 126 3.58 -4.25 -16.84
C ALA A 126 3.87 -5.49 -17.70
N TRP A 127 5.15 -5.79 -17.91
CA TRP A 127 5.61 -6.99 -18.60
C TRP A 127 5.33 -8.25 -17.73
N ALA A 128 4.10 -8.76 -17.79
CA ALA A 128 3.61 -10.07 -17.27
C ALA A 128 2.24 -9.99 -16.59
N PHE A 129 1.47 -8.89 -16.73
CA PHE A 129 0.17 -8.78 -16.04
C PHE A 129 -0.77 -9.96 -16.32
N CYS A 130 -0.93 -10.33 -17.60
CA CYS A 130 -1.80 -11.44 -17.99
C CYS A 130 -1.36 -12.77 -17.36
N ASP A 131 -0.07 -13.08 -17.41
CA ASP A 131 0.47 -14.34 -16.87
C ASP A 131 0.24 -14.40 -15.35
N VAL A 132 0.58 -13.32 -14.63
CA VAL A 132 0.40 -13.27 -13.17
C VAL A 132 -1.08 -13.28 -12.78
N LEU A 133 -1.96 -12.63 -13.56
CA LEU A 133 -3.41 -12.68 -13.35
C LEU A 133 -3.93 -14.12 -13.47
N LEU A 134 -3.53 -14.85 -14.50
CA LEU A 134 -3.96 -16.23 -14.73
C LEU A 134 -3.40 -17.17 -13.65
N GLU A 135 -2.15 -17.00 -13.24
CA GLU A 135 -1.58 -17.76 -12.12
C GLU A 135 -2.34 -17.50 -10.81
N ALA A 136 -2.62 -16.23 -10.49
CA ALA A 136 -3.40 -15.87 -9.31
C ALA A 136 -4.83 -16.41 -9.36
N TYR A 137 -5.43 -16.43 -10.56
CA TYR A 137 -6.75 -17.03 -10.78
C TYR A 137 -6.72 -18.53 -10.49
N ASP A 138 -5.73 -19.25 -11.02
CA ASP A 138 -5.59 -20.70 -10.83
C ASP A 138 -5.36 -21.08 -9.37
N ASP A 139 -4.55 -20.30 -8.64
CA ASP A 139 -4.28 -20.53 -7.21
C ASP A 139 -5.55 -20.36 -6.35
N LEU A 140 -6.35 -19.33 -6.66
CA LEU A 140 -7.61 -19.05 -5.96
C LEU A 140 -8.72 -20.06 -6.31
N GLU A 141 -8.75 -20.56 -7.55
CA GLU A 141 -9.65 -21.65 -7.95
C GLU A 141 -9.32 -22.95 -7.19
N GLN A 142 -8.04 -23.25 -6.98
CA GLN A 142 -7.61 -24.46 -6.26
C GLN A 142 -7.93 -24.41 -4.76
N THR A 143 -7.91 -23.22 -4.14
CA THR A 143 -8.15 -23.08 -2.69
C THR A 143 -9.62 -23.25 -2.29
N THR A 144 -10.56 -23.20 -3.23
CA THR A 144 -12.01 -23.29 -2.94
C THR A 144 -12.59 -24.72 -2.94
N GLY A 145 -11.76 -25.74 -3.08
CA GLY A 145 -12.11 -27.14 -2.78
C GLY A 145 -12.42 -28.02 -4.00
N VAL A 146 -12.14 -29.33 -3.83
CA VAL A 146 -12.23 -30.36 -4.88
C VAL A 146 -13.68 -30.52 -5.37
N ASN A 147 -13.94 -30.22 -6.65
CA ASN A 147 -15.17 -30.41 -7.46
C ASN A 147 -16.07 -29.21 -7.79
N LEU A 148 -15.72 -27.97 -7.46
CA LEU A 148 -16.46 -26.81 -8.00
C LEU A 148 -15.47 -25.82 -8.62
N ARG A 149 -15.23 -25.93 -9.93
CA ARG A 149 -14.60 -24.85 -10.70
C ARG A 149 -15.41 -23.58 -10.48
N GLN A 150 -14.90 -22.65 -9.68
CA GLN A 150 -15.54 -21.35 -9.54
C GLN A 150 -15.35 -20.63 -10.87
N ARG A 151 -16.41 -20.62 -11.69
CA ARG A 151 -16.42 -19.86 -12.95
C ARG A 151 -16.23 -18.36 -12.74
N TYR A 152 -16.40 -17.87 -11.51
CA TYR A 152 -16.34 -16.46 -11.16
C TYR A 152 -15.54 -16.29 -9.88
N LEU A 153 -14.40 -15.63 -9.96
CA LEU A 153 -13.55 -15.30 -8.82
C LEU A 153 -13.69 -13.83 -8.43
N SER A 154 -13.54 -13.57 -7.13
CA SER A 154 -13.62 -12.22 -6.56
C SER A 154 -12.49 -11.34 -7.09
N ILE A 155 -12.85 -10.22 -7.73
CA ILE A 155 -11.90 -9.22 -8.20
C ILE A 155 -11.04 -8.66 -7.05
N PRO A 156 -11.59 -8.31 -5.87
CA PRO A 156 -10.77 -7.96 -4.71
C PRO A 156 -9.68 -8.97 -4.36
N HIS A 157 -9.99 -10.27 -4.36
CA HIS A 157 -8.98 -11.29 -4.06
C HIS A 157 -7.90 -11.36 -5.14
N LEU A 158 -8.31 -11.34 -6.42
CA LEU A 158 -7.40 -11.29 -7.56
C LEU A 158 -6.49 -10.04 -7.49
N ARG A 159 -7.08 -8.88 -7.18
CA ARG A 159 -6.36 -7.62 -7.01
C ARG A 159 -5.25 -7.76 -5.99
N GLU A 160 -5.57 -8.19 -4.77
CA GLU A 160 -4.56 -8.31 -3.72
C GLU A 160 -3.47 -9.35 -4.07
N SER A 161 -3.85 -10.49 -4.66
CA SER A 161 -2.90 -11.52 -5.08
C SER A 161 -1.96 -11.03 -6.20
N VAL A 162 -2.49 -10.35 -7.21
CA VAL A 162 -1.69 -9.84 -8.33
C VAL A 162 -0.85 -8.63 -7.89
N CYS A 163 -1.41 -7.69 -7.13
CA CYS A 163 -0.68 -6.53 -6.62
C CYS A 163 0.49 -6.94 -5.72
N GLU A 164 0.33 -7.92 -4.84
CA GLU A 164 1.42 -8.41 -4.00
C GLU A 164 2.55 -9.08 -4.83
N ARG A 165 2.22 -9.83 -5.90
CA ARG A 165 3.20 -10.47 -6.78
C ARG A 165 3.95 -9.49 -7.68
N THR A 166 3.24 -8.49 -8.18
CA THR A 166 3.76 -7.52 -9.16
C THR A 166 4.22 -6.22 -8.53
N ARG A 167 3.95 -6.02 -7.23
CA ARG A 167 4.18 -4.78 -6.48
C ARG A 167 3.45 -3.56 -7.04
N GLN A 168 2.47 -3.75 -7.92
CA GLN A 168 1.74 -2.62 -8.49
C GLN A 168 0.71 -2.04 -7.51
N ALA A 169 0.38 -0.77 -7.70
CA ALA A 169 -0.73 -0.13 -6.99
C ALA A 169 -2.08 -0.71 -7.42
N ARG A 170 -3.05 -0.72 -6.49
CA ARG A 170 -4.41 -1.25 -6.72
C ARG A 170 -5.15 -0.59 -7.88
N ASP A 171 -5.02 0.73 -8.02
CA ASP A 171 -5.68 1.48 -9.08
C ASP A 171 -5.12 1.12 -10.46
N ARG A 172 -3.81 0.82 -10.52
CA ARG A 172 -3.15 0.33 -11.72
C ARG A 172 -3.64 -1.07 -12.10
N PHE A 173 -3.79 -1.97 -11.12
CA PHE A 173 -4.41 -3.26 -11.36
C PHE A 173 -5.82 -3.10 -11.94
N ASP A 174 -6.63 -2.21 -11.35
CA ASP A 174 -8.01 -2.00 -11.80
C ASP A 174 -8.08 -1.49 -13.25
N LYS A 175 -7.25 -0.49 -13.60
CA LYS A 175 -7.12 0.03 -14.97
C LYS A 175 -6.68 -1.08 -15.93
N THR A 176 -5.60 -1.78 -15.60
CA THR A 176 -5.04 -2.83 -16.47
C THR A 176 -6.02 -4.00 -16.65
N LEU A 177 -6.76 -4.38 -15.61
CA LEU A 177 -7.78 -5.41 -15.70
C LEU A 177 -8.93 -5.00 -16.63
N VAL A 178 -9.35 -3.73 -16.58
CA VAL A 178 -10.34 -3.18 -17.50
C VAL A 178 -9.84 -3.25 -18.94
N ASP A 179 -8.60 -2.83 -19.19
CA ASP A 179 -7.99 -2.87 -20.53
C ASP A 179 -7.91 -4.30 -21.06
N VAL A 180 -7.43 -5.23 -20.24
CA VAL A 180 -7.40 -6.67 -20.54
C VAL A 180 -8.80 -7.18 -20.91
N CYS A 181 -9.83 -6.83 -20.14
CA CYS A 181 -11.20 -7.28 -20.44
C CYS A 181 -11.74 -6.67 -21.74
N GLN A 182 -11.42 -5.42 -22.04
CA GLN A 182 -11.83 -4.73 -23.27
C GLN A 182 -11.10 -5.28 -24.50
N GLN A 183 -9.83 -5.64 -24.39
CA GLN A 183 -9.03 -6.18 -25.49
C GLN A 183 -9.32 -7.67 -25.75
N ASN A 184 -9.89 -8.39 -24.78
CA ASN A 184 -10.12 -9.84 -24.85
C ASN A 184 -11.61 -10.22 -24.73
N VAL A 185 -12.48 -9.48 -25.43
CA VAL A 185 -13.94 -9.73 -25.40
C VAL A 185 -14.27 -11.17 -25.77
N GLY A 186 -15.07 -11.83 -24.92
CA GLY A 186 -15.48 -13.22 -25.08
C GLY A 186 -14.50 -14.26 -24.51
N LYS A 187 -13.26 -13.85 -24.20
CA LYS A 187 -12.28 -14.66 -23.46
C LYS A 187 -12.41 -14.47 -21.95
N LEU A 188 -12.80 -13.25 -21.55
CA LEU A 188 -13.02 -12.83 -20.16
C LEU A 188 -14.42 -12.25 -19.99
N GLU A 189 -15.01 -12.41 -18.81
CA GLU A 189 -16.29 -11.80 -18.46
C GLU A 189 -16.26 -11.16 -17.07
N LEU A 190 -16.71 -9.90 -17.01
CA LEU A 190 -16.93 -9.17 -15.78
C LEU A 190 -18.38 -9.31 -15.33
N SER A 191 -18.59 -9.64 -14.05
CA SER A 191 -19.92 -9.81 -13.47
C SER A 191 -20.14 -8.93 -12.23
N GLY A 192 -21.28 -8.25 -12.21
CA GLY A 192 -21.69 -7.32 -11.14
C GLY A 192 -22.61 -7.94 -10.09
N ALA A 193 -22.56 -9.26 -9.87
CA ALA A 193 -23.50 -9.99 -9.00
C ALA A 193 -23.75 -9.29 -7.64
N PRO A 194 -24.95 -9.46 -7.04
CA PRO A 194 -25.41 -8.65 -5.92
C PRO A 194 -24.47 -8.67 -4.73
N LEU A 195 -24.41 -7.53 -4.03
CA LEU A 195 -23.64 -7.23 -2.81
C LEU A 195 -23.73 -8.26 -1.65
N ASP A 196 -24.49 -9.36 -1.76
CA ASP A 196 -24.76 -10.31 -0.66
C ASP A 196 -24.10 -11.68 -0.76
N THR A 197 -23.30 -11.95 -1.79
CA THR A 197 -22.50 -13.18 -1.84
C THR A 197 -21.18 -13.04 -1.07
N ALA A 198 -20.65 -14.17 -0.60
CA ALA A 198 -19.54 -14.39 0.34
C ALA A 198 -18.17 -13.73 0.04
N ALA A 199 -18.13 -12.69 -0.79
CA ALA A 199 -16.95 -11.87 -1.02
C ALA A 199 -16.57 -11.01 0.21
N LYS A 200 -17.44 -10.83 1.20
CA LYS A 200 -17.33 -9.78 2.25
C LYS A 200 -16.20 -9.91 3.28
N ASP A 201 -15.37 -10.95 3.25
CA ASP A 201 -14.43 -11.22 4.36
C ASP A 201 -13.02 -10.66 4.10
N ALA A 202 -12.91 -9.35 3.86
CA ALA A 202 -11.61 -8.68 4.00
C ALA A 202 -11.26 -8.56 5.49
N ALA A 203 -10.11 -9.11 5.89
CA ALA A 203 -9.66 -9.04 7.28
C ALA A 203 -9.27 -7.62 7.69
N LEU A 204 -8.82 -6.81 6.73
CA LEU A 204 -8.26 -5.47 6.95
C LEU A 204 -8.84 -4.46 5.96
N GLY A 205 -8.82 -3.16 6.30
CA GLY A 205 -9.27 -2.07 5.43
C GLY A 205 -8.10 -1.28 4.81
N ILE A 206 -8.34 -0.63 3.67
CA ILE A 206 -7.36 0.26 3.01
C ILE A 206 -7.28 1.58 3.76
N LYS A 207 -6.08 2.13 3.92
CA LYS A 207 -5.80 3.40 4.59
C LYS A 207 -5.27 4.42 3.60
N GLN A 208 -5.85 5.62 3.59
CA GLN A 208 -5.47 6.71 2.68
C GLN A 208 -5.32 8.04 3.42
N ILE A 209 -4.54 8.94 2.83
CA ILE A 209 -4.42 10.33 3.23
C ILE A 209 -4.85 11.22 2.06
N GLU A 210 -5.70 12.20 2.37
CA GLU A 210 -6.15 13.24 1.45
C GLU A 210 -6.24 14.57 2.20
N ARG A 211 -6.06 15.68 1.50
CA ARG A 211 -6.28 17.00 2.10
C ARG A 211 -7.77 17.30 2.20
N ALA A 212 -8.21 17.82 3.35
CA ALA A 212 -9.61 18.21 3.53
C ALA A 212 -9.94 19.54 2.83
N ASP A 213 -11.10 19.59 2.16
CA ASP A 213 -11.71 20.80 1.63
C ASP A 213 -12.05 21.77 2.77
N GLY A 214 -11.18 22.76 2.99
CA GLY A 214 -11.31 23.73 4.10
C GLY A 214 -10.01 24.32 4.62
N GLY A 215 -8.86 23.80 4.17
CA GLY A 215 -7.54 24.37 4.46
C GLY A 215 -6.77 23.65 5.57
N ALA A 216 -5.45 23.52 5.34
CA ALA A 216 -4.36 22.99 6.19
C ALA A 216 -4.55 21.65 6.92
N LEU A 217 -5.75 21.06 6.92
CA LEU A 217 -6.03 19.82 7.61
C LEU A 217 -5.84 18.63 6.66
N VAL A 218 -4.99 17.72 7.08
CA VAL A 218 -4.81 16.41 6.46
C VAL A 218 -5.88 15.49 7.04
N SER A 219 -6.71 14.91 6.18
CA SER A 219 -7.69 13.91 6.55
C SER A 219 -7.15 12.52 6.29
N THR A 220 -7.53 11.57 7.14
CA THR A 220 -7.18 10.16 6.97
C THR A 220 -8.46 9.36 6.89
N SER A 221 -8.56 8.44 5.93
CA SER A 221 -9.70 7.53 5.80
C SER A 221 -9.21 6.09 5.90
N GLN A 222 -10.07 5.21 6.43
CA GLN A 222 -9.87 3.76 6.39
C GLN A 222 -11.18 3.09 5.98
N SER A 223 -11.13 2.19 4.99
CA SER A 223 -12.34 1.54 4.48
C SER A 223 -12.13 0.08 4.07
N THR A 224 -12.89 -0.82 4.70
CA THR A 224 -13.05 -2.21 4.23
C THR A 224 -13.96 -2.28 2.99
N GLN A 225 -14.86 -1.31 2.82
CA GLN A 225 -15.68 -1.21 1.60
C GLN A 225 -14.84 -0.91 0.37
N GLN A 226 -13.76 -0.13 0.52
CA GLN A 226 -12.81 0.12 -0.57
C GLN A 226 -12.05 -1.14 -0.97
N VAL A 227 -11.64 -1.99 -0.01
CA VAL A 227 -11.03 -3.29 -0.32
C VAL A 227 -11.98 -4.12 -1.18
N MET A 228 -13.25 -4.13 -0.79
CA MET A 228 -14.29 -4.89 -1.45
C MET A 228 -14.83 -4.26 -2.73
N ALA A 229 -14.33 -3.07 -3.11
CA ALA A 229 -14.71 -2.45 -4.37
C ALA A 229 -14.26 -3.33 -5.53
N GLY A 230 -15.17 -3.56 -6.48
CA GLY A 230 -14.85 -4.18 -7.75
C GLY A 230 -14.08 -3.23 -8.68
N VAL A 231 -14.07 -3.54 -9.98
CA VAL A 231 -13.65 -2.59 -11.03
C VAL A 231 -14.85 -1.84 -11.58
N GLU A 232 -14.60 -0.65 -12.12
CA GLU A 232 -15.62 0.18 -12.77
C GLU A 232 -15.37 0.26 -14.27
N LEU A 233 -16.41 -0.02 -15.06
CA LEU A 233 -16.38 0.07 -16.51
C LEU A 233 -17.72 0.63 -17.00
N TYR A 234 -17.68 1.75 -17.73
CA TYR A 234 -18.88 2.46 -18.22
C TYR A 234 -19.90 2.76 -17.10
N ASP A 235 -19.43 3.34 -15.99
CA ASP A 235 -20.21 3.68 -14.79
C ASP A 235 -20.91 2.48 -14.11
N LYS A 236 -20.47 1.25 -14.44
CA LYS A 236 -20.97 0.01 -13.83
C LYS A 236 -19.87 -0.66 -13.03
N LYS A 237 -20.23 -1.16 -11.85
CA LYS A 237 -19.32 -1.89 -10.96
C LYS A 237 -19.42 -3.38 -11.17
N TYR A 238 -18.27 -4.02 -11.28
CA TYR A 238 -18.10 -5.45 -11.48
C TYR A 238 -17.24 -6.03 -10.37
N TYR A 239 -17.71 -7.08 -9.71
CA TYR A 239 -17.09 -7.65 -8.51
C TYR A 239 -16.43 -9.01 -8.75
N TYR A 240 -16.72 -9.63 -9.89
CA TYR A 240 -16.25 -10.95 -10.24
C TYR A 240 -15.69 -10.99 -11.66
N LEU A 241 -14.67 -11.82 -11.84
CA LEU A 241 -14.06 -12.13 -13.13
C LEU A 241 -14.24 -13.61 -13.45
N ALA A 242 -14.60 -13.91 -14.69
CA ALA A 242 -14.57 -15.25 -15.27
C ALA A 242 -13.54 -15.31 -16.39
N VAL A 243 -12.76 -16.40 -16.43
CA VAL A 243 -11.81 -16.70 -17.52
C VAL A 243 -12.33 -17.90 -18.31
N TYR A 244 -12.60 -17.70 -19.60
CA TYR A 244 -13.05 -18.74 -20.52
C TYR A 244 -11.95 -19.22 -21.47
N ASP A 245 -11.06 -18.32 -21.85
CA ASP A 245 -9.89 -18.59 -22.68
C ASP A 245 -8.67 -17.94 -22.04
N ARG A 246 -7.55 -18.69 -21.99
CA ARG A 246 -6.29 -18.28 -21.37
C ARG A 246 -5.36 -17.57 -22.34
N ASP A 247 -5.64 -17.60 -23.64
CA ASP A 247 -4.88 -16.86 -24.64
C ASP A 247 -5.27 -15.37 -24.59
N ILE A 248 -4.82 -14.63 -23.57
CA ILE A 248 -5.16 -13.22 -23.38
C ILE A 248 -3.94 -12.31 -23.52
N THR A 249 -4.12 -11.13 -24.09
CA THR A 249 -3.06 -10.15 -24.31
C THR A 249 -3.47 -8.77 -23.83
N VAL A 250 -2.50 -7.96 -23.42
CA VAL A 250 -2.74 -6.54 -23.17
C VAL A 250 -1.64 -5.73 -23.82
N GLU A 251 -2.04 -4.86 -24.75
CA GLU A 251 -1.19 -3.79 -25.23
C GLU A 251 -1.30 -2.64 -24.22
N GLN A 252 -0.15 -2.18 -23.71
CA GLN A 252 -0.11 -0.93 -22.94
C GLN A 252 -0.10 0.22 -23.95
N GLU A 253 -1.08 1.11 -23.88
CA GLU A 253 -0.93 2.41 -24.54
C GLU A 253 0.16 3.16 -23.78
N ASP A 254 1.30 3.44 -24.44
CA ASP A 254 2.34 4.32 -23.91
C ASP A 254 1.68 5.67 -23.55
N ALA A 255 1.72 6.02 -22.26
CA ALA A 255 1.26 7.32 -21.76
C ALA A 255 2.21 8.46 -22.15
#